data_AF-A0A2V9P5A4-F1
#
_entry.id   AF-A0A2V9P5A4-F1
#
_cell.length_a   1.000
_cell.length_b   1.000
_cell.length_c   1.000
_cell.angle_alpha   90.00
_cell.angle_beta   90.00
_cell.angle_gamma   90.00
#
_symmetry.space_group_name_H-M   'P 1'
#
loop_
_entity.id
_entity.type
_entity.pdbx_description
1 polymer ?
#
loop_
_entity_poly.entity_id
_entity_poly.type
_entity_poly.pdbx_seq_one_letter_code
_entity_poly.pdbx_strand_id
1 'polypeptide(L)'
;MSARFVPGVVVSLAFAIAALAQVQMASIGNSNLSHILPPSSAYRFPVGEKLTYSVQWHMLNAGTATILMQRSGSREHLTSTAESAGLANKLFHVHDIFGADIDPRSFCTQQISKHSEEGPRRLDRSIYFDYSHAKSLVDDKDLKTGKQK
;
A
#
# COMPACT_ATOMS: atom_id res chain seq x y z
N MET A 1 -81.16 15.45 -30.52
CA MET A 1 -80.51 14.23 -31.06
C MET A 1 -79.12 14.64 -31.53
N SER A 2 -77.99 14.00 -31.28
CA SER A 2 -77.56 12.86 -30.48
C SER A 2 -76.03 12.97 -30.48
N ALA A 3 -75.40 12.77 -29.33
CA ALA A 3 -73.95 12.79 -29.19
C ALA A 3 -73.29 11.64 -29.97
N ARG A 4 -72.13 11.91 -30.59
CA ARG A 4 -71.10 10.90 -30.85
C ARG A 4 -69.73 11.53 -30.60
N PHE A 5 -69.37 11.57 -29.32
CA PHE A 5 -68.02 11.80 -28.84
C PHE A 5 -67.33 10.43 -28.84
N VAL A 6 -66.31 10.24 -29.68
CA VAL A 6 -65.51 9.02 -29.71
C VAL A 6 -64.38 9.15 -28.68
N PRO A 7 -64.23 8.23 -27.72
CA PRO A 7 -63.18 8.31 -26.72
C PRO A 7 -61.86 7.88 -27.36
N GLY A 8 -60.90 8.82 -27.41
CA GLY A 8 -59.51 8.52 -27.68
C GLY A 8 -58.94 7.66 -26.54
N VAL A 9 -58.35 6.54 -26.94
CA VAL A 9 -57.78 5.52 -26.07
C VAL A 9 -56.69 6.12 -25.20
N VAL A 10 -56.88 6.02 -23.88
CA VAL A 10 -55.84 6.24 -22.87
C VAL A 10 -54.89 5.05 -22.94
N VAL A 11 -53.67 5.26 -23.44
CA VAL A 11 -52.56 4.33 -23.19
C VAL A 11 -51.63 4.99 -22.20
N SER A 12 -51.89 4.75 -20.92
CA SER A 12 -50.96 4.98 -19.83
C SER A 12 -49.74 4.09 -20.04
N LEU A 13 -48.61 4.67 -20.42
CA LEU A 13 -47.32 3.97 -20.43
C LEU A 13 -46.69 4.14 -19.04
N ALA A 14 -47.16 3.35 -18.09
CA ALA A 14 -46.48 3.17 -16.81
C ALA A 14 -45.23 2.29 -17.05
N PHE A 15 -44.08 2.92 -17.30
CA PHE A 15 -42.79 2.22 -17.27
C PHE A 15 -42.41 1.95 -15.81
N ALA A 16 -42.90 0.84 -15.26
CA ALA A 16 -42.37 0.26 -14.05
C ALA A 16 -41.06 -0.47 -14.39
N ILE A 17 -39.93 0.24 -14.34
CA ILE A 17 -38.61 -0.41 -14.34
C ILE A 17 -38.37 -0.89 -12.91
N ALA A 18 -38.82 -2.10 -12.61
CA ALA A 18 -38.34 -2.83 -11.44
C ALA A 18 -36.88 -3.21 -11.69
N ALA A 19 -35.96 -2.34 -11.28
CA ALA A 19 -34.54 -2.68 -11.21
C ALA A 19 -34.36 -3.71 -10.08
N LEU A 20 -34.44 -4.99 -10.42
CA LEU A 20 -33.88 -6.04 -9.56
C LEU A 20 -32.37 -5.82 -9.50
N ALA A 21 -31.93 -5.09 -8.47
CA ALA A 21 -30.53 -5.10 -8.08
C ALA A 21 -30.18 -6.53 -7.66
N GLN A 22 -29.54 -7.29 -8.55
CA GLN A 22 -28.92 -8.54 -8.16
C GLN A 22 -27.79 -8.20 -7.20
N VAL A 23 -28.03 -8.40 -5.91
CA VAL A 23 -26.98 -8.46 -4.89
C VAL A 23 -26.10 -9.64 -5.26
N GLN A 24 -24.99 -9.37 -5.96
CA GLN A 24 -23.89 -10.32 -6.04
C GLN A 24 -23.25 -10.35 -4.66
N MET A 25 -23.56 -11.38 -3.88
CA MET A 25 -22.72 -11.75 -2.75
C MET A 25 -21.33 -12.05 -3.30
N ALA A 26 -20.35 -11.23 -2.93
CA ALA A 26 -18.96 -11.55 -3.16
C ALA A 26 -18.66 -12.86 -2.41
N SER A 27 -18.45 -13.94 -3.16
CA SER A 27 -17.85 -15.16 -2.61
C SER A 27 -16.38 -14.86 -2.38
N ILE A 28 -15.93 -14.89 -1.13
CA ILE A 28 -14.51 -15.01 -0.82
C ILE A 28 -14.12 -16.42 -1.25
N GLY A 29 -13.56 -16.56 -2.45
CA GLY A 29 -13.02 -17.83 -2.92
C GLY A 29 -12.02 -18.39 -1.91
N ASN A 30 -12.02 -19.71 -1.72
CA ASN A 30 -11.15 -20.43 -0.78
C ASN A 30 -9.74 -19.81 -0.70
N SER A 31 -9.39 -19.27 0.45
CA SER A 31 -8.13 -18.57 0.75
C SER A 31 -6.92 -19.51 0.91
N ASN A 32 -6.86 -20.61 0.16
CA ASN A 32 -5.79 -21.61 0.27
C ASN A 32 -4.60 -21.33 -0.66
N LEU A 33 -4.55 -20.21 -1.37
CA LEU A 33 -3.47 -19.91 -2.34
C LEU A 33 -2.99 -18.45 -2.31
N SER A 34 -2.88 -17.80 -1.16
CA SER A 34 -2.07 -16.58 -1.06
C SER A 34 -0.57 -16.95 -1.07
N HIS A 35 -0.10 -17.58 -2.15
CA HIS A 35 1.31 -17.89 -2.35
C HIS A 35 1.90 -16.83 -3.28
N ILE A 36 2.87 -16.07 -2.78
CA ILE A 36 3.63 -15.11 -3.58
C ILE A 36 4.38 -15.92 -4.64
N LEU A 37 4.07 -15.67 -5.92
CA LEU A 37 4.77 -16.35 -7.01
C LEU A 37 6.20 -15.80 -7.08
N PRO A 38 7.22 -16.67 -7.17
CA PRO A 38 8.57 -16.20 -7.36
C PRO A 38 8.68 -15.47 -8.70
N PRO A 39 9.60 -14.50 -8.80
CA PRO A 39 9.88 -13.79 -10.03
C PRO A 39 10.39 -14.78 -11.08
N SER A 40 10.26 -14.41 -12.35
CA SER A 40 10.77 -15.25 -13.44
C SER A 40 12.28 -15.48 -13.28
N SER A 41 12.78 -16.62 -13.78
CA SER A 41 14.23 -16.91 -13.75
C SER A 41 15.08 -15.89 -14.52
N ALA A 42 14.45 -15.11 -15.41
CA ALA A 42 15.08 -14.01 -16.15
C ALA A 42 15.12 -12.69 -15.35
N TYR A 43 14.33 -12.55 -14.27
CA TYR A 43 14.32 -11.35 -13.46
C TYR A 43 15.68 -11.08 -12.84
N ARG A 44 16.07 -9.81 -12.80
CA ARG A 44 17.28 -9.33 -12.15
C ARG A 44 16.87 -8.19 -11.24
N PHE A 45 17.24 -8.30 -9.97
CA PHE A 45 17.08 -7.19 -9.05
C PHE A 45 18.00 -6.05 -9.51
N PRO A 46 17.50 -4.80 -9.62
CA PRO A 46 18.25 -3.69 -10.18
C PRO A 46 19.25 -3.14 -9.15
N VAL A 47 20.28 -3.94 -8.85
CA VAL A 47 21.34 -3.58 -7.89
C VAL A 47 22.07 -2.32 -8.36
N GLY A 48 22.19 -1.34 -7.48
CA GLY A 48 22.80 -0.03 -7.74
C GLY A 48 21.82 1.02 -8.25
N GLU A 49 20.58 0.65 -8.55
CA GLU A 49 19.58 1.61 -9.02
C GLU A 49 19.05 2.46 -7.86
N LYS A 50 19.02 3.78 -8.09
CA LYS A 50 18.50 4.78 -7.17
C LYS A 50 17.38 5.57 -7.84
N LEU A 51 16.19 5.50 -7.27
CA LEU A 51 15.01 6.20 -7.74
C LEU A 51 14.68 7.32 -6.76
N THR A 52 14.68 8.57 -7.23
CA THR A 52 14.37 9.74 -6.40
C THR A 52 13.11 10.43 -6.91
N TYR A 53 12.16 10.64 -6.02
CA TYR A 53 10.84 11.21 -6.30
C TYR A 53 10.61 12.47 -5.48
N SER A 54 10.09 13.52 -6.10
CA SER A 54 9.60 14.70 -5.39
C SER A 54 8.15 14.49 -4.95
N VAL A 55 7.82 14.84 -3.71
CA VAL A 55 6.45 14.82 -3.21
C VAL A 55 5.89 16.24 -3.29
N GLN A 56 4.83 16.42 -4.08
CA GLN A 56 4.14 17.71 -4.21
C GLN A 56 2.75 17.62 -3.60
N TRP A 57 2.36 18.67 -2.86
CA TRP A 57 1.01 18.86 -2.38
C TRP A 57 0.50 20.20 -2.87
N HIS A 58 -0.44 20.16 -3.83
CA HIS A 58 -0.78 21.32 -4.66
C HIS A 58 0.49 21.93 -5.25
N MET A 59 0.75 23.21 -4.98
CA MET A 59 1.93 23.94 -5.46
C MET A 59 3.10 23.91 -4.46
N LEU A 60 2.96 23.19 -3.33
CA LEU A 60 3.98 23.14 -2.29
C LEU A 60 4.84 21.89 -2.44
N ASN A 61 6.16 22.06 -2.40
CA ASN A 61 7.08 20.95 -2.22
C ASN A 61 6.91 20.41 -0.79
N ALA A 62 6.38 19.19 -0.69
CA ALA A 62 6.13 18.52 0.57
C ALA A 62 7.31 17.65 1.01
N GLY A 63 8.21 17.26 0.10
CA GLY A 63 9.31 16.39 0.44
C GLY A 63 9.97 15.67 -0.73
N THR A 64 10.79 14.68 -0.39
CA THR A 64 11.48 13.78 -1.33
C THR A 64 11.47 12.36 -0.78
N ALA A 65 11.24 11.39 -1.65
CA ALA A 65 11.41 9.98 -1.36
C ALA A 65 12.55 9.42 -2.23
N THR A 66 13.41 8.59 -1.66
CA THR A 66 14.50 7.93 -2.40
C THR A 66 14.46 6.45 -2.14
N ILE A 67 14.44 5.64 -3.19
CA ILE A 67 14.59 4.19 -3.11
C ILE A 67 15.96 3.83 -3.66
N LEU A 68 16.69 3.00 -2.94
CA LEU A 68 17.99 2.46 -3.31
C LEU A 68 17.93 0.94 -3.25
N MET A 69 18.27 0.30 -4.36
CA MET A 69 18.26 -1.15 -4.48
C MET A 69 19.72 -1.63 -4.45
N GLN A 70 20.06 -2.46 -3.48
CA GLN A 70 21.43 -2.91 -3.21
C GLN A 70 21.46 -4.41 -2.97
N ARG A 71 22.67 -4.95 -2.91
CA ARG A 71 22.91 -6.32 -2.46
C ARG A 71 23.46 -6.29 -1.03
N SER A 72 22.89 -7.11 -0.15
CA SER A 72 23.38 -7.31 1.22
C SER A 72 23.78 -8.78 1.40
N GLY A 73 25.06 -9.06 1.19
CA GLY A 73 25.59 -10.43 1.19
C GLY A 73 24.94 -11.30 0.11
N SER A 74 24.19 -12.32 0.52
CA SER A 74 23.43 -13.22 -0.37
C SER A 74 21.99 -12.80 -0.63
N ARG A 75 21.52 -11.69 -0.03
CA ARG A 75 20.16 -11.17 -0.14
C ARG A 75 20.13 -9.88 -0.97
N GLU A 76 18.96 -9.58 -1.50
CA GLU A 76 18.67 -8.27 -2.06
C GLU A 76 18.20 -7.34 -0.94
N HIS A 77 18.67 -6.10 -0.92
CA HIS A 77 18.35 -5.11 0.10
C HIS A 77 17.74 -3.88 -0.55
N LEU A 78 16.57 -3.47 -0.06
CA LEU A 78 15.91 -2.25 -0.47
C LEU A 78 15.97 -1.26 0.67
N THR A 79 16.56 -0.09 0.44
CA THR A 79 16.49 1.05 1.35
C THR A 79 15.60 2.12 0.75
N SER A 80 14.63 2.62 1.50
CA SER A 80 13.79 3.75 1.10
C SER A 80 13.87 4.83 2.15
N THR A 81 14.12 6.08 1.75
CA THR A 81 14.09 7.24 2.63
C THR A 81 12.94 8.15 2.26
N ALA A 82 12.34 8.80 3.25
CA ALA A 82 11.35 9.85 3.04
C ALA A 82 11.66 11.05 3.93
N GLU A 83 11.80 12.20 3.28
CA GLU A 83 12.15 13.48 3.91
C GLU A 83 11.06 14.49 3.61
N SER A 84 10.50 15.15 4.62
CA SER A 84 9.62 16.29 4.37
C SER A 84 10.43 17.56 4.08
N ALA A 85 9.85 18.48 3.30
CA ALA A 85 10.49 19.72 2.89
C ALA A 85 9.58 20.94 3.06
N GLY A 86 10.17 22.13 2.97
CA GLY A 86 9.42 23.39 2.90
C GLY A 86 8.46 23.61 4.07
N LEU A 87 7.22 23.99 3.75
CA LEU A 87 6.17 24.23 4.74
C LEU A 87 5.72 22.94 5.42
N ALA A 88 5.68 21.82 4.69
CA ALA A 88 5.29 20.53 5.25
C ALA A 88 6.24 20.13 6.38
N ASN A 89 7.55 20.30 6.19
CA ASN A 89 8.55 20.03 7.23
C ASN A 89 8.38 20.88 8.50
N LYS A 90 7.98 22.15 8.36
CA LYS A 90 7.75 23.04 9.50
C LYS A 90 6.52 22.65 10.31
N LEU A 91 5.47 22.17 9.65
CA LEU A 91 4.22 21.75 10.29
C LEU A 91 4.34 20.34 10.88
N PHE A 92 4.99 19.45 10.12
CA PHE A 92 5.17 18.05 10.47
C PHE A 92 6.46 17.51 9.82
N HIS A 93 7.52 17.48 10.62
CA HIS A 93 8.80 16.92 10.19
C HIS A 93 8.66 15.41 9.94
N VAL A 94 9.22 14.92 8.83
CA VAL A 94 9.30 13.49 8.51
C VAL A 94 10.73 13.22 8.08
N HIS A 95 11.38 12.31 8.81
CA HIS A 95 12.64 11.69 8.43
C HIS A 95 12.51 10.18 8.68
N ASP A 96 12.16 9.45 7.62
CA ASP A 96 11.95 8.00 7.68
C ASP A 96 13.03 7.28 6.88
N ILE A 97 13.53 6.18 7.44
CA ILE A 97 14.41 5.23 6.76
C ILE A 97 13.79 3.84 6.89
N PHE A 98 13.38 3.30 5.75
CA PHE A 98 12.85 1.96 5.60
C PHE A 98 13.91 1.05 4.97
N GLY A 99 14.04 -0.16 5.48
CA GLY A 99 14.90 -1.20 4.97
C GLY A 99 14.12 -2.51 4.82
N ALA A 100 14.40 -3.26 3.76
CA ALA A 100 13.86 -4.59 3.56
C ALA A 100 14.91 -5.54 2.99
N ASP A 101 15.06 -6.70 3.62
CA ASP A 101 15.86 -7.81 3.11
C ASP A 101 14.96 -8.80 2.37
N ILE A 102 15.29 -9.09 1.12
CA ILE A 102 14.49 -9.92 0.22
C ILE A 102 15.31 -11.13 -0.21
N ASP A 103 14.72 -12.32 -0.14
CA ASP A 103 15.32 -13.52 -0.71
C ASP A 103 15.23 -13.46 -2.25
N PRO A 104 16.35 -13.46 -3.00
CA PRO A 104 16.31 -13.38 -4.46
C PRO A 104 15.62 -14.57 -5.14
N ARG A 105 15.47 -15.72 -4.47
CA ARG A 105 14.87 -16.93 -5.06
C ARG A 105 13.35 -16.91 -4.99
N SER A 106 12.82 -16.60 -3.82
CA SER A 106 11.37 -16.54 -3.57
C SER A 106 10.78 -15.15 -3.77
N PHE A 107 11.61 -14.11 -3.67
CA PHE A 107 11.23 -12.70 -3.61
C PHE A 107 10.34 -12.35 -2.41
N CYS A 108 10.37 -13.21 -1.39
CA CYS A 108 9.74 -12.96 -0.11
C CYS A 108 10.65 -12.06 0.75
N THR A 109 10.02 -11.14 1.49
CA THR A 109 10.71 -10.28 2.44
C THR A 109 11.00 -11.05 3.72
N GLN A 110 12.27 -11.15 4.09
CA GLN A 110 12.70 -11.86 5.29
C GLN A 110 12.68 -10.96 6.53
N GLN A 111 13.02 -9.69 6.34
CA GLN A 111 13.08 -8.71 7.41
C GLN A 111 12.71 -7.33 6.89
N ILE A 112 12.02 -6.55 7.72
CA ILE A 112 11.78 -5.12 7.53
C ILE A 112 12.37 -4.37 8.73
N SER A 113 13.03 -3.26 8.47
CA SER A 113 13.42 -2.29 9.49
C SER A 113 12.84 -0.92 9.12
N LYS A 114 12.30 -0.19 10.09
CA LYS A 114 11.85 1.18 9.90
C LYS A 114 12.38 2.04 11.04
N HIS A 115 13.24 2.99 10.72
CA HIS A 115 13.53 4.13 11.59
C HIS A 115 12.57 5.25 11.20
N SER A 116 11.80 5.75 12.15
CA SER A 116 10.78 6.76 11.90
C SER A 116 10.89 7.96 12.80
N GLU A 117 10.98 9.13 12.17
CA GLU A 117 10.97 10.43 12.82
C GLU A 117 9.85 11.30 12.26
N GLU A 118 8.65 11.07 12.79
CA GLU A 118 7.40 11.64 12.29
C GLU A 118 6.80 12.61 13.33
N GLY A 119 7.00 13.90 13.14
CA GLY A 119 6.61 14.96 14.05
C GLY A 119 7.15 14.69 15.46
N PRO A 120 6.29 14.49 16.48
CA PRO A 120 6.73 14.18 17.84
C PRO A 120 7.08 12.70 18.03
N ARG A 121 6.86 11.81 17.07
CA ARG A 121 7.14 10.37 17.23
C ARG A 121 8.55 10.05 16.75
N ARG A 122 9.28 9.26 17.53
CA ARG A 122 10.59 8.70 17.17
C ARG A 122 10.56 7.21 17.52
N LEU A 123 10.60 6.33 16.53
CA LEU A 123 10.39 4.89 16.70
C LEU A 123 11.32 4.11 15.78
N ASP A 124 11.98 3.09 16.32
CA ASP A 124 12.55 2.01 15.52
C ASP A 124 11.59 0.81 15.56
N ARG A 125 11.33 0.22 14.39
CA ARG A 125 10.57 -1.01 14.26
C ARG A 125 11.37 -2.02 13.45
N SER A 126 11.45 -3.25 13.95
CA SER A 126 11.95 -4.39 13.17
C SER A 126 10.87 -5.45 13.08
N ILE A 127 10.70 -6.04 11.90
CA ILE A 127 9.79 -7.16 11.66
C ILE A 127 10.59 -8.28 11.01
N TYR A 128 10.52 -9.47 11.60
CA TYR A 128 11.10 -10.69 11.05
C TYR A 128 9.97 -11.63 10.64
N PHE A 129 10.04 -12.18 9.43
CA PHE A 129 9.02 -13.07 8.90
C PHE A 129 9.45 -14.54 9.03
N ASP A 130 8.64 -15.31 9.75
CA ASP A 130 8.78 -16.75 9.88
C ASP A 130 7.68 -17.44 9.07
N TYR A 131 8.00 -17.67 7.80
CA TYR A 131 7.09 -18.33 6.86
C TYR A 131 6.81 -19.78 7.24
N SER A 132 7.75 -20.46 7.92
CA SER A 132 7.57 -21.87 8.29
C SER A 132 6.47 -22.07 9.34
N HIS A 133 6.28 -21.08 10.22
CA HIS A 133 5.24 -21.08 11.24
C HIS A 133 4.09 -20.10 10.94
N ALA A 134 4.08 -19.50 9.75
CA ALA A 134 3.11 -18.46 9.35
C ALA A 134 2.99 -17.33 10.38
N LYS A 135 4.13 -16.87 10.93
CA LYS A 135 4.22 -15.85 11.97
C LYS A 135 5.15 -14.72 11.57
N SER A 136 5.01 -13.60 12.27
CA SER A 136 6.00 -12.54 12.26
C SER A 136 6.35 -12.16 13.70
N LEU A 137 7.60 -11.78 13.91
CA LEU A 137 8.09 -11.20 15.16
C LEU A 137 8.26 -9.70 14.92
N VAL A 138 7.62 -8.90 15.76
CA VAL A 138 7.69 -7.44 15.70
C VAL A 138 8.39 -6.97 16.96
N ASP A 139 9.39 -6.12 16.79
CA ASP A 139 10.10 -5.43 17.88
C ASP A 139 10.00 -3.93 17.63
N ASP A 140 9.33 -3.23 18.55
CA ASP A 140 9.17 -1.80 18.52
C ASP A 140 9.98 -1.15 19.64
N LYS A 141 10.82 -0.18 19.30
CA LYS A 141 11.56 0.64 20.26
C LYS A 141 11.19 2.11 20.12
N ASP A 142 10.59 2.67 21.16
CA ASP A 142 10.39 4.11 21.26
C ASP A 142 11.73 4.79 21.55
N LEU A 143 12.18 5.66 20.66
CA LEU A 143 13.51 6.28 20.76
C LEU A 143 13.56 7.45 21.74
N LYS A 144 12.41 7.98 22.14
CA LYS A 144 12.34 9.04 23.16
C LYS A 144 12.41 8.48 24.56
N THR A 145 11.74 7.36 24.80
CA THR A 145 11.60 6.75 26.12
C THR A 145 12.46 5.51 26.32
N GLY A 146 13.03 4.97 25.24
CA GLY A 146 13.81 3.72 25.24
C GLY A 146 12.99 2.45 25.46
N LYS A 147 11.67 2.55 25.58
CA LYS A 147 10.78 1.41 25.84
C LYS A 147 10.72 0.49 24.62
N GLN A 148 10.78 -0.81 24.87
CA GLN A 148 10.63 -1.86 23.86
C GLN A 148 9.31 -2.61 24.05
N LYS A 149 8.72 -3.09 22.96
CA LYS A 149 7.46 -3.85 22.95
C LYS A 149 7.52 -5.00 21.96
#